data_AF-A0A1F9UGI2-F1
#
_entry.id   AF-A0A1F9UGI2-F1
#
_cell.length_a   1.000
_cell.length_b   1.000
_cell.length_c   1.000
_cell.angle_alpha   90.00
_cell.angle_beta   90.00
_cell.angle_gamma   90.00
#
_symmetry.space_group_name_H-M   'P 1'
#
loop_
_entity.id
_entity.type
_entity.pdbx_description
1 polymer ?
#
loop_
_entity_poly.entity_id
_entity_poly.type
_entity_poly.pdbx_seq_one_letter_code
_entity_poly.pdbx_strand_id
1 'polypeptide(L)'
;MDGVYRFSFKDDILAREIEDSLFWAVFNAESVFGKAKVRLDASFYFDRRKKVCVIDKATEVGQHIAQLFTSLATRKFGEEGFKVERVEEKEPEDHGNSKS
;
A
#
# COMPACT_ATOMS: atom_id res chain seq x y z
N MET A 1 14.13 -0.78 -9.06
CA MET A 1 13.61 0.32 -8.24
C MET A 1 12.21 -0.07 -7.85
N ASP A 2 12.06 -0.62 -6.65
CA ASP A 2 10.76 -1.13 -6.23
C ASP A 2 10.09 -0.06 -5.38
N GLY A 3 9.36 0.82 -6.07
CA GLY A 3 8.57 1.87 -5.44
C GLY A 3 7.39 1.33 -4.64
N VAL A 4 6.58 2.21 -4.06
CA VAL A 4 5.34 1.86 -3.34
C VAL A 4 4.10 2.21 -4.17
N TYR A 5 3.00 1.53 -3.90
CA TYR A 5 1.67 2.03 -4.26
C TYR A 5 1.14 2.88 -3.10
N ARG A 6 0.78 4.14 -3.39
CA ARG A 6 0.12 5.04 -2.45
C ARG A 6 -1.37 5.12 -2.79
N PHE A 7 -2.20 4.76 -1.83
CA PHE A 7 -3.66 4.85 -1.88
C PHE A 7 -4.11 6.03 -1.04
N SER A 8 -4.86 6.96 -1.63
CA SER A 8 -5.45 8.10 -0.93
C SER A 8 -6.96 8.05 -1.06
N PHE A 9 -7.67 8.00 0.07
CA PHE A 9 -9.13 7.84 0.11
C PHE A 9 -9.83 9.16 0.40
N LYS A 10 -11.08 9.30 -0.08
CA LYS A 10 -11.92 10.47 0.20
C LYS A 10 -12.28 10.60 1.69
N ASP A 11 -12.58 11.83 2.10
CA ASP A 11 -12.86 12.18 3.50
C ASP A 11 -14.18 11.60 4.04
N ASP A 12 -15.13 11.25 3.18
CA ASP A 12 -16.39 10.61 3.55
C ASP A 12 -16.25 9.10 3.83
N ILE A 13 -15.17 8.47 3.36
CA ILE A 13 -14.91 7.04 3.60
C ILE A 13 -14.41 6.84 5.04
N LEU A 14 -15.08 5.98 5.80
CA LEU A 14 -14.66 5.69 7.17
C LEU A 14 -13.31 4.96 7.19
N ALA A 15 -12.37 5.45 8.01
CA ALA A 15 -11.03 4.86 8.10
C ALA A 15 -11.04 3.37 8.51
N ARG A 16 -12.03 2.96 9.31
CA ARG A 16 -12.26 1.55 9.67
C ARG A 16 -12.56 0.68 8.45
N GLU A 17 -13.38 1.19 7.53
CA GLU A 17 -13.76 0.42 6.35
C GLU A 17 -12.56 0.18 5.42
N ILE A 18 -11.59 1.11 5.39
CA ILE A 18 -10.33 1.01 4.67
C ILE A 18 -9.42 -0.01 5.36
N GLU A 19 -9.29 0.08 6.68
CA GLU A 19 -8.50 -0.84 7.50
C GLU A 19 -9.01 -2.29 7.37
N ASP A 20 -10.33 -2.49 7.36
CA ASP A 20 -10.94 -3.80 7.16
C ASP A 20 -10.61 -4.36 5.76
N SER A 21 -10.66 -3.53 4.71
CA SER A 21 -10.26 -3.93 3.36
C SER A 21 -8.79 -4.33 3.28
N LEU A 22 -7.90 -3.61 3.98
CA LEU A 22 -6.48 -3.95 4.06
C LEU A 22 -6.25 -5.25 4.82
N PHE A 23 -6.95 -5.44 5.95
CA PHE A 23 -6.92 -6.69 6.71
C PHE A 23 -7.30 -7.89 5.85
N TRP A 24 -8.39 -7.80 5.08
CA TRP A 24 -8.81 -8.90 4.20
C TRP A 24 -7.79 -9.19 3.09
N ALA A 25 -7.13 -8.16 2.55
CA ALA A 25 -6.08 -8.34 1.56
C ALA A 25 -4.88 -9.12 2.14
N VAL A 26 -4.43 -8.75 3.34
CA VAL A 26 -3.33 -9.42 4.04
C VAL A 26 -3.73 -10.84 4.46
N PHE A 27 -4.92 -11.03 5.02
CA PHE A 27 -5.43 -12.34 5.43
C PHE A 27 -5.52 -13.32 4.25
N ASN A 28 -5.93 -12.84 3.07
CA ASN A 28 -5.92 -13.66 1.88
C ASN A 28 -4.49 -14.00 1.43
N ALA A 29 -3.55 -13.05 1.49
CA ALA A 29 -2.14 -13.32 1.20
C ALA A 29 -1.59 -14.42 2.13
N GLU A 30 -1.98 -14.45 3.41
CA GLU A 30 -1.58 -15.53 4.32
C GLU A 30 -2.10 -16.91 3.89
N SER A 31 -3.26 -16.95 3.25
CA SER A 31 -3.87 -18.19 2.73
C SER A 31 -3.19 -18.68 1.44
N VAL A 32 -2.59 -17.77 0.66
CA VAL A 32 -1.90 -18.08 -0.60
C VAL A 32 -0.43 -18.41 -0.36
N PHE A 33 0.28 -17.60 0.42
CA PHE A 33 1.73 -17.67 0.59
C PHE A 33 2.17 -18.28 1.93
N GLY A 34 1.25 -18.44 2.88
CA GLY A 34 1.54 -18.84 4.24
C GLY A 34 1.99 -17.66 5.12
N LYS A 35 1.61 -17.71 6.41
CA LYS A 35 1.84 -16.63 7.38
C LYS A 35 3.31 -16.22 7.53
N ALA A 36 4.23 -17.19 7.52
CA ALA A 36 5.66 -16.93 7.71
C ALA A 36 6.22 -16.08 6.57
N LYS A 37 5.88 -16.41 5.32
CA LYS A 37 6.31 -15.65 4.14
C LYS A 37 5.69 -14.26 4.12
N VAL A 38 4.39 -14.15 4.41
CA VAL A 38 3.73 -12.83 4.50
C VAL A 38 4.39 -11.95 5.57
N ARG A 39 4.75 -12.51 6.72
CA ARG A 39 5.42 -11.77 7.80
C ARG A 39 6.79 -11.22 7.40
N LEU A 40 7.51 -11.90 6.51
CA LEU A 40 8.85 -11.50 6.07
C LEU A 40 8.80 -10.54 4.87
N ASP A 41 7.86 -10.78 3.95
CA ASP A 41 7.87 -10.15 2.62
C ASP A 41 6.82 -9.04 2.46
N ALA A 42 5.84 -8.92 3.36
CA ALA A 42 4.86 -7.84 3.32
C ALA A 42 5.37 -6.60 4.06
N SER A 43 5.29 -5.44 3.40
CA SER A 43 5.52 -4.13 4.02
C SER A 43 4.42 -3.17 3.59
N PHE A 44 3.70 -2.63 4.55
CA PHE A 44 2.64 -1.65 4.32
C PHE A 44 2.43 -0.77 5.55
N TYR A 45 1.85 0.41 5.33
CA TYR A 45 1.52 1.33 6.40
C TYR A 45 0.21 2.05 6.08
N PHE A 46 -0.67 2.16 7.07
CA PHE A 46 -1.93 2.90 6.97
C PHE A 46 -1.95 4.07 7.95
N ASP A 47 -1.89 5.30 7.44
CA ASP A 47 -2.17 6.51 8.20
C ASP A 47 -3.68 6.69 8.31
N ARG A 48 -4.23 6.27 9.45
CA ARG A 48 -5.66 6.31 9.74
C ARG A 48 -6.23 7.73 9.75
N ARG A 49 -5.42 8.74 10.10
CA ARG A 49 -5.86 10.14 10.16
C ARG A 49 -5.94 10.74 8.77
N LYS A 50 -4.93 10.50 7.94
CA LYS A 50 -4.89 10.98 6.55
C LYS A 50 -5.65 10.10 5.57
N LYS A 51 -6.08 8.91 6.00
CA LYS A 51 -6.67 7.87 5.15
C LYS A 51 -5.78 7.58 3.94
N VAL A 52 -4.49 7.41 4.22
CA VAL A 52 -3.48 7.07 3.22
C VAL A 52 -2.89 5.72 3.56
N CYS A 53 -2.93 4.78 2.62
CA CYS A 53 -2.27 3.49 2.72
C CYS A 53 -1.09 3.46 1.74
N VAL A 54 0.06 3.00 2.19
CA VAL A 54 1.20 2.69 1.32
C VAL A 54 1.50 1.21 1.39
N ILE A 55 1.67 0.58 0.23
CA ILE A 55 1.98 -0.84 0.12
C ILE A 55 3.25 -0.96 -0.73
N ASP A 56 4.27 -1.58 -0.16
CA ASP A 56 5.49 -1.93 -0.87
C ASP A 56 5.19 -3.01 -1.93
N LYS A 57 5.77 -2.89 -3.12
CA LYS A 57 5.57 -3.83 -4.24
C LYS A 57 6.86 -4.52 -4.69
N ALA A 58 7.91 -4.52 -3.86
CA ALA A 58 9.17 -5.20 -4.14
C ALA A 58 9.04 -6.72 -4.13
N THR A 59 8.03 -7.24 -3.43
CA THR A 59 7.79 -8.68 -3.31
C THR A 59 6.50 -9.09 -3.99
N GLU A 60 6.40 -10.37 -4.37
CA GLU A 60 5.15 -10.96 -4.86
C GLU A 60 4.01 -10.85 -3.83
N VAL A 61 4.35 -10.91 -2.54
CA VAL A 61 3.40 -10.74 -1.44
C VAL A 61 2.84 -9.32 -1.43
N GLY A 62 3.71 -8.31 -1.50
CA GLY A 62 3.29 -6.91 -1.56
C GLY A 62 2.45 -6.60 -2.79
N GLN A 63 2.84 -7.13 -3.95
CA GLN A 63 2.08 -7.01 -5.20
C GLN A 63 0.69 -7.65 -5.09
N HIS A 64 0.59 -8.84 -4.49
CA HIS A 64 -0.70 -9.53 -4.28
C HIS A 64 -1.61 -8.74 -3.34
N ILE A 65 -1.07 -8.25 -2.22
CA ILE A 65 -1.83 -7.42 -1.27
C ILE A 65 -2.33 -6.16 -1.97
N ALA A 66 -1.49 -5.47 -2.75
CA ALA A 66 -1.89 -4.25 -3.46
C ALA A 66 -3.02 -4.51 -4.47
N GLN A 67 -2.96 -5.60 -5.24
CA GLN A 67 -3.99 -5.95 -6.23
C GLN A 67 -5.33 -6.30 -5.56
N LEU A 68 -5.29 -7.12 -4.51
CA LEU A 68 -6.50 -7.51 -3.80
C LEU A 68 -7.10 -6.33 -3.02
N PHE A 69 -6.27 -5.51 -2.38
CA PHE A 69 -6.71 -4.29 -1.71
C PHE A 69 -7.38 -3.32 -2.70
N THR A 70 -6.81 -3.14 -3.89
CA THR A 70 -7.42 -2.35 -4.98
C THR A 70 -8.79 -2.92 -5.35
N SER A 71 -8.90 -4.24 -5.52
CA SER A 71 -10.17 -4.89 -5.89
C SER A 71 -11.25 -4.73 -4.82
N LEU A 72 -10.89 -4.92 -3.55
CA LEU A 72 -11.79 -4.73 -2.41
C LEU A 72 -12.21 -3.27 -2.28
N ALA A 73 -11.27 -2.34 -2.39
CA ALA A 73 -11.53 -0.90 -2.32
C ALA A 73 -12.46 -0.44 -3.46
N THR A 74 -12.18 -0.84 -4.71
CA THR A 74 -13.03 -0.52 -5.87
C THR A 74 -14.45 -1.03 -5.69
N ARG A 75 -14.63 -2.29 -5.23
CA ARG A 75 -15.97 -2.85 -5.01
C ARG A 75 -16.73 -2.14 -3.90
N LYS A 76 -16.03 -1.65 -2.87
CA LYS A 76 -16.62 -1.11 -1.65
C LYS A 76 -16.87 0.39 -1.72
N PHE A 77 -15.97 1.13 -2.35
CA PHE A 77 -15.96 2.60 -2.37
C PHE A 77 -16.17 3.20 -3.76
N GLY A 78 -16.20 2.36 -4.80
CA GLY A 78 -16.20 2.79 -6.20
C GLY A 78 -14.81 3.23 -6.68
N GLU A 79 -14.65 3.30 -8.00
CA GLU A 79 -13.40 3.73 -8.64
C GLU A 79 -13.01 5.16 -8.25
N GLU A 80 -13.99 6.03 -8.06
CA GLU A 80 -13.78 7.43 -7.64
C GLU A 80 -13.62 7.59 -6.12
N GLY A 81 -13.71 6.51 -5.33
CA GLY A 81 -13.59 6.57 -3.87
C GLY A 81 -12.16 6.83 -3.39
N PHE A 82 -11.18 6.52 -4.23
CA PHE A 82 -9.76 6.59 -3.88
C PHE A 82 -8.91 6.83 -5.13
N LYS A 83 -7.65 7.20 -4.91
CA LYS A 83 -6.63 7.32 -5.96
C LYS A 83 -5.48 6.38 -5.63
N VAL A 84 -4.87 5.82 -6.67
CA VAL A 84 -3.64 5.02 -6.56
C VAL A 84 -2.52 5.69 -7.34
N GLU A 85 -1.42 5.96 -6.66
CA GLU A 85 -0.22 6.55 -7.23
C GLU A 85 0.94 5.55 -7.12
N ARG A 86 1.74 5.46 -8.18
CA ARG A 86 3.03 4.77 -8.14
C ARG A 86 4.07 5.78 -7.67
N VAL A 87 4.68 5.53 -6.52
CA VAL A 87 5.73 6.39 -5.96
C VAL A 87 7.05 5.65 -6.06
N GLU A 88 7.95 6.14 -6.88
CA GLU A 88 9.30 5.61 -7.00
C GLU A 88 10.18 6.20 -5.88
N GLU A 89 11.11 5.40 -5.34
CA GLU A 89 12.17 5.97 -4.51
C GLU A 89 12.99 6.92 -5.37
N LYS A 90 13.02 8.20 -5.00
CA LYS A 90 14.04 9.12 -5.53
C LYS A 90 15.39 8.63 -5.01
N GLU A 91 16.36 8.45 -5.90
CA GLU A 91 17.76 8.35 -5.49
C GLU A 91 18.09 9.57 -4.61
N PRO A 92 18.79 9.39 -3.48
CA PRO A 92 19.17 10.51 -2.63
C PRO A 92 19.96 11.51 -3.48
N GLU A 93 19.50 12.77 -3.53
CA GLU A 93 20.18 13.85 -4.23
C GLU A 93 21.62 13.94 -3.70
N ASP A 94 22.60 13.71 -4.58
CA ASP A 94 24.02 13.90 -4.29
C ASP A 94 24.23 15.37 -3.89
N HIS A 95 24.28 15.62 -2.58
CA HIS A 95 24.67 16.92 -2.05
C HIS A 95 26.18 17.05 -2.23
N GLY A 96 26.58 17.31 -3.48
CA GLY A 96 27.95 17.54 -3.89
C GLY A 96 28.60 18.55 -2.94
N ASN A 97 29.56 18.05 -2.15
CA ASN A 97 30.31 18.83 -1.20
C ASN A 97 31.18 19.85 -1.96
N SER A 98 30.67 21.07 -2.14
CA SER A 98 31.49 22.21 -2.56
C SER A 98 32.41 22.58 -1.39
N LYS A 99 33.60 21.96 -1.37
CA LYS A 99 34.69 22.42 -0.53
C LYS A 99 35.11 23.82 -1.01
N SER A 100 34.87 24.80 -0.14
CA SER A 100 35.53 26.11 -0.15
C SER A 100 37.02 25.99 0.15
#